data_AF-A0A7C2RVJ0-F1
#
_entry.id   AF-A0A7C2RVJ0-F1
#
_cell.length_a   1.000
_cell.length_b   1.000
_cell.length_c   1.000
_cell.angle_alpha   90.00
_cell.angle_beta   90.00
_cell.angle_gamma   90.00
#
_symmetry.space_group_name_H-M   'P 1'
#
loop_
_entity.id
_entity.type
_entity.pdbx_description
1 polymer ?
#
loop_
_entity_poly.entity_id
_entity_poly.type
_entity_poly.pdbx_seq_one_letter_code
_entity_poly.pdbx_strand_id
1 'polypeptide(L)'
;MDLNLNPEQQLLLAALAAFLLGALLTWLILRASAQALEARLSERLRAAEDEISEQLAERQKLEHDHQHLREALNQASSERAMLFERASRIVPLEHETAGLRTQLENIEHERRQQGERAAALLAELEPLRLRMESTERVLLETTHERERGREMLAQTQTQLEAERQQAQEKLTLLLEAKTQLSEQFKLLASEILEEKTQRFTEHNQAQIGQLLNPLRDRLSEFQKKVEDSYGQEARERHALRDELKRLAEMNTRLGHEAESLTRALKGERKTQGMWGEMILETVLDSSGLRKGFEYDTQVSLANAGSRAQPDALIYLPENRVVIVDAKVSLSAYERFINDEDNAQKARHLKDHLTALRAHIAGLSDKAYENIPELRTLDFVVLFVPIEPALMLAMEHDKTLFQDALKRNIVLVSPTTLLAVLRTIAHVWRQE
;
A
#
# COMPACT_ATOMS: atom_id res chain seq x y z
N MET A 1 -167.48 51.45 42.72
CA MET A 1 -168.03 52.02 43.95
C MET A 1 -167.13 53.15 44.42
N ASP A 2 -167.52 54.43 44.41
CA ASP A 2 -168.87 54.92 44.08
C ASP A 2 -168.84 56.05 43.04
N LEU A 3 -167.98 55.87 42.03
CA LEU A 3 -168.20 56.44 40.71
C LEU A 3 -169.13 55.51 39.94
N ASN A 4 -170.38 55.94 39.76
CA ASN A 4 -171.32 55.38 38.79
C ASN A 4 -170.74 55.60 37.39
N LEU A 5 -169.90 54.66 36.94
CA LEU A 5 -169.25 54.64 35.64
C LEU A 5 -169.94 53.58 34.77
N ASN A 6 -170.37 53.99 33.57
CA ASN A 6 -170.97 53.10 32.58
C ASN A 6 -170.04 51.93 32.25
N PRO A 7 -170.58 50.72 31.98
CA PRO A 7 -169.79 49.52 31.66
C PRO A 7 -168.83 49.69 30.49
N GLU A 8 -169.10 50.62 29.56
CA GLU A 8 -168.21 50.89 28.42
C GLU A 8 -166.91 51.63 28.80
N GLN A 9 -166.92 52.48 29.84
CA GLN A 9 -165.72 53.25 30.24
C GLN A 9 -164.73 52.41 31.05
N GLN A 10 -165.20 51.42 31.81
CA GLN A 10 -164.33 50.45 32.49
C GLN A 10 -163.60 49.54 31.49
N LEU A 11 -164.25 49.21 30.37
CA LEU A 11 -163.67 48.36 29.32
C LEU A 11 -162.52 49.08 28.56
N LEU A 12 -162.70 50.38 28.28
CA LEU A 12 -161.68 51.20 27.60
C LEU A 12 -160.43 51.44 28.45
N LEU A 13 -160.58 51.70 29.76
CA LEU A 13 -159.45 51.84 30.69
C LEU A 13 -158.69 50.52 30.87
N ALA A 14 -159.40 49.39 30.93
CA ALA A 14 -158.78 48.06 31.00
C ALA A 14 -158.00 47.72 29.71
N ALA A 15 -158.54 48.07 28.54
CA ALA A 15 -157.85 47.86 27.26
C ALA A 15 -156.58 48.71 27.12
N LEU A 16 -156.61 49.97 27.58
CA LEU A 16 -155.45 50.86 27.52
C LEU A 16 -154.35 50.43 28.50
N ALA A 17 -154.72 49.98 29.71
CA ALA A 17 -153.80 49.39 30.67
C ALA A 17 -153.16 48.10 30.14
N ALA A 18 -153.93 47.22 29.48
CA ALA A 18 -153.42 46.00 28.86
C ALA A 18 -152.46 46.28 27.70
N PHE A 19 -152.72 47.31 26.88
CA PHE A 19 -151.83 47.72 25.81
C PHE A 19 -150.51 48.30 26.35
N LEU A 20 -150.57 49.16 27.37
CA LEU A 20 -149.38 49.72 28.02
C LEU A 20 -148.55 48.64 28.73
N LEU A 21 -149.21 47.69 29.41
CA LEU A 21 -148.54 46.53 30.00
C LEU A 21 -147.89 45.65 28.93
N GLY A 22 -148.58 45.40 27.81
CA GLY A 22 -148.04 44.65 26.68
C GLY A 22 -146.82 45.34 26.04
N ALA A 23 -146.91 46.64 25.81
CA ALA A 23 -145.81 47.46 25.29
C ALA A 23 -144.59 47.46 26.24
N LEU A 24 -144.84 47.60 27.55
CA LEU A 24 -143.79 47.52 28.58
C LEU A 24 -143.15 46.13 28.61
N LEU A 25 -143.95 45.06 28.51
CA LEU A 25 -143.46 43.67 28.48
C LEU A 25 -142.62 43.41 27.21
N THR A 26 -143.07 43.86 26.05
CA THR A 26 -142.29 43.76 24.80
C THR A 26 -141.01 44.57 24.87
N TRP A 27 -141.03 45.77 25.45
CA TRP A 27 -139.84 46.60 25.63
C TRP A 27 -138.86 45.95 26.62
N LEU A 28 -139.35 45.38 27.72
CA LEU A 28 -138.54 44.63 28.68
C LEU A 28 -137.92 43.37 28.06
N ILE A 29 -138.67 42.62 27.24
CA ILE A 29 -138.15 41.44 26.52
C ILE A 29 -137.12 41.87 25.47
N LEU A 30 -137.40 42.91 24.67
CA LEU A 30 -136.42 43.43 23.70
C LEU A 30 -135.16 43.92 24.42
N ARG A 31 -135.30 44.66 25.52
CA ARG A 31 -134.16 45.17 26.30
C ARG A 31 -133.36 44.04 26.94
N ALA A 32 -134.03 43.03 27.50
CA ALA A 32 -133.37 41.86 28.06
C ALA A 32 -132.67 41.03 26.95
N SER A 33 -133.28 40.90 25.78
CA SER A 33 -132.69 40.20 24.63
C SER A 33 -131.52 40.96 24.01
N ALA A 34 -131.58 42.29 23.95
CA ALA A 34 -130.49 43.15 23.49
C ALA A 34 -129.32 43.11 24.47
N GLN A 35 -129.59 43.19 25.79
CA GLN A 35 -128.57 43.02 26.83
C GLN A 35 -127.95 41.63 26.80
N ALA A 36 -128.73 40.57 26.56
CA ALA A 36 -128.22 39.21 26.40
C ALA A 36 -127.38 39.05 25.12
N LEU A 37 -127.74 39.71 24.03
CA LEU A 37 -126.98 39.72 22.78
C LEU A 37 -125.66 40.49 22.94
N GLU A 38 -125.68 41.66 23.58
CA GLU A 38 -124.48 42.45 23.92
C GLU A 38 -123.55 41.68 24.87
N ALA A 39 -124.10 40.98 25.87
CA ALA A 39 -123.32 40.12 26.75
C ALA A 39 -122.65 38.98 25.97
N ARG A 40 -123.38 38.30 25.07
CA ARG A 40 -122.81 37.24 24.22
C ARG A 40 -121.78 37.75 23.22
N LEU A 41 -121.99 38.93 22.64
CA LEU A 41 -121.05 39.56 21.71
C LEU A 41 -119.78 40.01 22.43
N SER A 42 -119.89 40.60 23.62
CA SER A 42 -118.74 41.00 24.44
C SER A 42 -117.98 39.80 25.00
N GLU A 43 -118.66 38.71 25.36
CA GLU A 43 -118.03 37.46 25.75
C GLU A 43 -117.26 36.82 24.58
N ARG A 44 -117.85 36.78 23.38
CA ARG A 44 -117.15 36.30 22.16
C ARG A 44 -115.98 37.21 21.76
N LEU A 45 -116.13 38.52 21.92
CA LEU A 45 -115.05 39.47 21.63
C LEU A 45 -113.88 39.26 22.60
N ARG A 46 -114.16 39.13 23.90
CA ARG A 46 -113.13 38.81 24.92
C ARG A 46 -112.45 37.48 24.66
N ALA A 47 -113.22 36.43 24.34
CA ALA A 47 -112.64 35.12 24.00
C ALA A 47 -111.72 35.19 22.77
N ALA A 48 -112.11 35.97 21.74
CA ALA A 48 -111.27 36.18 20.56
C ALA A 48 -110.04 37.07 20.85
N GLU A 49 -110.18 38.09 21.71
CA GLU A 49 -109.06 38.91 22.18
C GLU A 49 -108.05 38.09 23.00
N ASP A 50 -108.54 37.22 23.88
CA ASP A 50 -107.74 36.29 24.67
C ASP A 50 -107.00 35.30 23.75
N GLU A 51 -107.70 34.69 22.77
CA GLU A 51 -107.09 33.78 21.79
C GLU A 51 -106.01 34.46 20.93
N ILE A 52 -106.25 35.71 20.48
CA ILE A 52 -105.25 36.50 19.76
C ILE A 52 -104.06 36.82 20.68
N SER A 53 -104.30 37.14 21.95
CA SER A 53 -103.23 37.43 22.91
C SER A 53 -102.35 36.20 23.19
N GLU A 54 -102.96 35.02 23.27
CA GLU A 54 -102.27 33.74 23.45
C GLU A 54 -101.42 33.40 22.21
N GLN A 55 -101.99 33.54 21.01
CA GLN A 55 -101.25 33.36 19.75
C GLN A 55 -100.10 34.37 19.59
N LEU A 56 -100.28 35.62 20.02
CA LEU A 56 -99.21 36.63 20.02
C LEU A 56 -98.10 36.26 20.99
N ALA A 57 -98.43 35.79 22.20
CA ALA A 57 -97.44 35.33 23.17
C ALA A 57 -96.67 34.09 22.67
N GLU A 58 -97.37 33.14 22.04
CA GLU A 58 -96.75 31.96 21.43
C GLU A 58 -95.82 32.36 20.27
N ARG A 59 -96.25 33.29 19.41
CA ARG A 59 -95.42 33.82 18.32
C ARG A 59 -94.19 34.56 18.84
N GLN A 60 -94.31 35.37 19.88
CA GLN A 60 -93.16 36.05 20.51
C GLN A 60 -92.16 35.05 21.08
N LYS A 61 -92.65 33.98 21.72
CA LYS A 61 -91.80 32.89 22.22
C LYS A 61 -91.08 32.19 21.06
N LEU A 62 -91.79 31.84 19.99
CA LEU A 62 -91.20 31.26 18.78
C LEU A 62 -90.16 32.18 18.12
N GLU A 63 -90.41 33.49 18.05
CA GLU A 63 -89.46 34.47 17.52
C GLU A 63 -88.19 34.55 18.39
N HIS A 64 -88.33 34.51 19.71
CA HIS A 64 -87.22 34.47 20.66
C HIS A 64 -86.41 33.17 20.55
N ASP A 65 -87.08 32.01 20.50
CA ASP A 65 -86.44 30.71 20.31
C ASP A 65 -85.69 30.65 18.97
N HIS A 66 -86.26 31.24 17.91
CA HIS A 66 -85.62 31.32 16.60
C HIS A 66 -84.39 32.24 16.59
N GLN A 67 -84.42 33.35 17.33
CA GLN A 67 -83.26 34.22 17.52
C GLN A 67 -82.14 33.48 18.25
N HIS A 68 -82.47 32.79 19.36
CA HIS A 68 -81.49 31.98 20.10
C HIS A 68 -80.91 30.86 19.25
N LEU A 69 -81.73 30.15 18.47
CA LEU A 69 -81.25 29.10 17.59
C LEU A 69 -80.33 29.66 16.49
N ARG A 70 -80.62 30.84 15.95
CA ARG A 70 -79.75 31.53 14.99
C ARG A 70 -78.42 31.94 15.61
N GLU A 71 -78.43 32.47 16.83
CA GLU A 71 -77.21 32.82 17.55
C GLU A 71 -76.35 31.57 17.83
N ALA A 72 -76.96 30.49 18.32
CA ALA A 72 -76.29 29.22 18.53
C ALA A 72 -75.71 28.63 17.23
N LEU A 73 -76.46 28.71 16.12
CA LEU A 73 -75.98 28.27 14.80
C LEU A 73 -74.79 29.11 14.33
N ASN A 74 -74.84 30.43 14.52
CA ASN A 74 -73.73 31.32 14.17
C ASN A 74 -72.49 31.01 15.02
N GLN A 75 -72.65 30.81 16.33
CA GLN A 75 -71.55 30.40 17.21
C GLN A 75 -70.94 29.07 16.78
N ALA A 76 -71.77 28.04 16.57
CA ALA A 76 -71.31 26.73 16.11
C ALA A 76 -70.61 26.81 14.74
N SER A 77 -71.10 27.66 13.83
CA SER A 77 -70.45 27.87 12.53
C SER A 77 -69.06 28.53 12.66
N SER A 78 -68.91 29.48 13.59
CA SER A 78 -67.64 30.15 13.88
C SER A 78 -66.64 29.21 14.54
N GLU A 79 -67.08 28.40 15.51
CA GLU A 79 -66.26 27.34 16.11
C GLU A 79 -65.80 26.33 15.07
N ARG A 80 -66.70 25.91 14.17
CA ARG A 80 -66.33 24.99 13.08
C ARG A 80 -65.29 25.62 12.13
N ALA A 81 -65.41 26.91 11.83
CA ALA A 81 -64.44 27.63 11.01
C ALA A 81 -63.07 27.69 11.70
N MET A 82 -63.01 27.98 12.99
CA MET A 82 -61.76 27.98 13.77
C MET A 82 -61.12 26.59 13.85
N LEU A 83 -61.92 25.53 14.05
CA LEU A 83 -61.44 24.15 14.05
C LEU A 83 -60.91 23.74 12.68
N PHE A 84 -61.57 24.14 11.60
CA PHE A 84 -61.09 23.89 10.23
C PHE A 84 -59.77 24.60 9.95
N GLU A 85 -59.64 25.86 10.36
CA GLU A 85 -58.37 26.60 10.24
C GLU A 85 -57.25 25.91 11.02
N ARG A 86 -57.50 25.50 12.27
CA ARG A 86 -56.52 24.75 13.07
C ARG A 86 -56.15 23.42 12.42
N ALA A 87 -57.13 22.65 11.93
CA ALA A 87 -56.90 21.38 11.24
C ALA A 87 -56.07 21.57 9.97
N SER A 88 -56.30 22.66 9.21
CA SER A 88 -55.54 22.97 8.00
C SER A 88 -54.05 23.24 8.27
N ARG A 89 -53.68 23.65 9.49
CA ARG A 89 -52.29 23.88 9.92
C ARG A 89 -51.59 22.60 10.41
N ILE A 90 -52.33 21.52 10.72
CA ILE A 90 -51.73 20.27 11.22
C ILE A 90 -50.89 19.61 10.13
N VAL A 91 -51.44 19.45 8.92
CA VAL A 91 -50.76 18.79 7.79
C VAL A 91 -49.40 19.44 7.43
N PRO A 92 -49.29 20.78 7.26
CA PRO A 92 -47.99 21.38 6.97
C PRO A 92 -47.00 21.24 8.13
N LEU A 93 -47.45 21.32 9.39
CA LEU A 93 -46.58 21.09 10.56
C LEU A 93 -46.12 19.63 10.65
N GLU A 94 -46.98 18.66 10.33
CA GLU A 94 -46.60 17.24 10.22
C GLU A 94 -45.55 17.03 9.13
N HIS A 95 -45.68 17.72 7.99
CA HIS A 95 -44.69 17.67 6.92
C HIS A 95 -43.34 18.30 7.34
N GLU A 96 -43.38 19.45 8.01
CA GLU A 96 -42.18 20.12 8.52
C GLU A 96 -41.46 19.27 9.58
N THR A 97 -42.21 18.70 10.54
CA THR A 97 -41.65 17.81 11.57
C THR A 97 -41.09 16.52 10.98
N ALA A 98 -41.73 15.96 9.94
CA ALA A 98 -41.17 14.83 9.19
C ALA A 98 -39.86 15.23 8.49
N GLY A 99 -39.82 16.38 7.82
CA GLY A 99 -38.61 16.90 7.18
C GLY A 99 -37.45 17.11 8.16
N LEU A 100 -37.73 17.71 9.33
CA LEU A 100 -36.75 17.91 10.39
C LEU A 100 -36.23 16.58 10.96
N ARG A 101 -37.10 15.56 11.11
CA ARG A 101 -36.67 14.22 11.54
C ARG A 101 -35.70 13.58 10.54
N THR A 102 -36.01 13.65 9.25
CA THR A 102 -35.12 13.13 8.21
C THR A 102 -33.79 13.88 8.18
N GLN A 103 -33.79 15.20 8.37
CA GLN A 103 -32.55 15.98 8.49
C GLN A 103 -31.72 15.56 9.71
N LEU A 104 -32.36 15.33 10.85
CA LEU A 104 -31.69 14.89 12.07
C LEU A 104 -31.07 13.49 11.91
N GLU A 105 -31.81 12.55 11.31
CA GLU A 105 -31.30 11.21 10.98
C GLU A 105 -30.08 11.26 10.06
N ASN A 106 -30.11 12.13 9.04
CA ASN A 106 -28.97 12.33 8.14
C ASN A 106 -27.75 12.88 8.88
N ILE A 107 -27.92 13.89 9.73
CA ILE A 107 -26.84 14.48 10.53
C ILE A 107 -26.26 13.45 11.52
N GLU A 108 -27.11 12.66 12.16
CA GLU A 108 -26.67 11.60 13.07
C GLU A 108 -25.89 10.51 12.32
N HIS A 109 -26.32 10.16 11.12
CA HIS A 109 -25.62 9.22 10.25
C HIS A 109 -24.24 9.75 9.83
N GLU A 110 -24.16 11.01 9.39
CA GLU A 110 -22.90 11.67 9.06
C GLU A 110 -21.95 11.73 10.27
N ARG A 111 -22.46 12.09 11.45
CA ARG A 111 -21.67 12.12 12.69
C ARG A 111 -21.13 10.75 13.05
N ARG A 112 -21.94 9.70 12.89
CA ARG A 112 -21.52 8.31 13.14
C ARG A 112 -20.41 7.91 12.16
N GLN A 113 -20.57 8.21 10.88
CA GLN A 113 -19.57 7.92 9.86
C GLN A 113 -18.25 8.69 10.11
N GLN A 114 -18.33 9.96 10.54
CA GLN A 114 -17.16 10.73 10.93
C GLN A 114 -16.46 10.14 12.16
N GLY A 115 -17.22 9.70 13.16
CA GLY A 115 -16.69 9.01 14.35
C GLY A 115 -15.97 7.71 14.01
N GLU A 116 -16.55 6.89 13.11
CA GLU A 116 -15.92 5.66 12.61
C GLU A 116 -14.63 5.94 11.83
N ARG A 117 -14.63 6.95 10.96
CA ARG A 117 -13.41 7.38 10.24
C ARG A 117 -12.32 7.88 11.19
N ALA A 118 -12.69 8.66 12.21
CA ALA A 118 -11.73 9.14 13.21
C ALA A 118 -11.14 7.98 14.03
N ALA A 119 -11.96 7.01 14.43
CA ALA A 119 -11.50 5.81 15.12
C ALA A 119 -10.57 4.97 14.24
N ALA A 120 -10.88 4.80 12.95
CA ALA A 120 -10.02 4.11 12.00
C ALA A 120 -8.66 4.81 11.82
N LEU A 121 -8.65 6.13 11.68
CA LEU A 121 -7.42 6.93 11.59
C LEU A 121 -6.56 6.80 12.87
N LEU A 122 -7.18 6.84 14.05
CA LEU A 122 -6.46 6.64 15.31
C LEU A 122 -5.87 5.23 15.41
N ALA A 123 -6.60 4.20 14.97
CA ALA A 123 -6.12 2.83 14.93
C ALA A 123 -4.97 2.63 13.93
N GLU A 124 -4.90 3.40 12.85
CA GLU A 124 -3.76 3.39 11.91
C GLU A 124 -2.53 4.12 12.47
N LEU A 125 -2.71 5.17 13.27
CA LEU A 125 -1.60 5.95 13.84
C LEU A 125 -0.75 5.16 14.86
N GLU A 126 -1.36 4.26 15.62
CA GLU A 126 -0.68 3.47 16.63
C GLU A 126 0.40 2.51 16.07
N PRO A 127 0.13 1.67 15.05
CA PRO A 127 1.15 0.83 14.44
C PRO A 127 2.22 1.66 13.71
N LEU A 128 1.85 2.80 13.12
CA LEU A 128 2.80 3.75 12.52
C LEU A 128 3.77 4.30 13.57
N ARG A 129 3.27 4.70 14.75
CA ARG A 129 4.10 5.16 15.86
C ARG A 129 5.03 4.06 16.38
N LEU A 130 4.54 2.83 16.55
CA LEU A 130 5.37 1.70 16.95
C LEU A 130 6.46 1.38 15.92
N ARG A 131 6.12 1.48 14.63
CA ARG A 131 7.09 1.30 13.55
C ARG A 131 8.16 2.39 13.58
N MET A 132 7.78 3.66 13.78
CA MET A 132 8.75 4.75 13.95
C MET A 132 9.71 4.50 15.12
N GLU A 133 9.19 4.09 16.28
CA GLU A 133 10.04 3.79 17.45
C GLU A 133 10.98 2.61 17.16
N SER A 134 10.49 1.57 16.47
CA SER A 134 11.34 0.44 16.07
C SER A 134 12.44 0.85 15.09
N THR A 135 12.13 1.73 14.12
CA THR A 135 13.13 2.23 13.16
C THR A 135 14.16 3.12 13.83
N GLU A 136 13.76 3.92 14.83
CA GLU A 136 14.67 4.77 15.58
C GLU A 136 15.65 3.94 16.42
N ARG A 137 15.18 2.85 17.04
CA ARG A 137 16.05 1.90 17.76
C ARG A 137 17.06 1.23 16.83
N VAL A 138 16.61 0.72 15.68
CA VAL A 138 17.50 0.09 14.69
C VAL A 138 18.53 1.09 14.16
N LEU A 139 18.13 2.35 13.94
CA LEU A 139 19.05 3.39 13.52
C LEU A 139 20.14 3.64 14.57
N LEU A 140 19.76 3.77 15.85
CA LEU A 140 20.71 3.92 16.95
C LEU A 140 21.69 2.75 17.05
N GLU A 141 21.20 1.51 16.99
CA GLU A 141 22.05 0.32 16.98
C GLU A 141 23.03 0.33 15.81
N THR A 142 22.55 0.60 14.61
CA THR A 142 23.39 0.69 13.40
C THR A 142 24.44 1.79 13.52
N THR A 143 24.09 2.94 14.12
CA THR A 143 25.07 4.01 14.34
C THR A 143 26.17 3.60 15.32
N HIS A 144 25.84 2.90 16.41
CA HIS A 144 26.84 2.39 17.35
C HIS A 144 27.71 1.28 16.76
N GLU A 145 27.14 0.37 15.95
CA GLU A 145 27.92 -0.64 15.24
C GLU A 145 28.90 0.00 14.26
N ARG A 146 28.47 1.05 13.54
CA ARG A 146 29.32 1.80 12.62
C ARG A 146 30.47 2.52 13.35
N GLU A 147 30.21 3.06 14.53
CA GLU A 147 31.23 3.70 15.37
C GLU A 147 32.26 2.68 15.85
N ARG A 148 31.82 1.53 16.38
CA ARG A 148 32.72 0.42 16.76
C ARG A 148 33.55 -0.08 15.58
N GLY A 149 32.94 -0.24 14.41
CA GLY A 149 33.63 -0.63 13.20
C GLY A 149 34.69 0.38 12.77
N ARG A 150 34.41 1.68 12.88
CA ARG A 150 35.40 2.75 12.62
C ARG A 150 36.56 2.71 13.60
N GLU A 151 36.30 2.50 14.88
CA GLU A 151 37.35 2.39 15.89
C GLU A 151 38.25 1.19 15.63
N MET A 152 37.67 0.02 15.35
CA MET A 152 38.44 -1.18 15.00
C MET A 152 39.29 -0.98 13.74
N LEU A 153 38.73 -0.32 12.71
CA LEU A 153 39.46 -0.01 11.48
C LEU A 153 40.65 0.91 11.75
N ALA A 154 40.47 1.96 12.57
CA ALA A 154 41.53 2.88 12.93
C ALA A 154 42.66 2.18 13.73
N GLN A 155 42.28 1.28 14.64
CA GLN A 155 43.25 0.47 15.40
C GLN A 155 44.05 -0.46 14.49
N THR A 156 43.38 -1.18 13.57
CA THR A 156 44.06 -2.10 12.63
C THR A 156 44.94 -1.36 11.64
N GLN A 157 44.52 -0.18 11.16
CA GLN A 157 45.37 0.68 10.32
C GLN A 157 46.64 1.10 11.07
N THR A 158 46.50 1.57 12.31
CA THR A 158 47.65 1.98 13.13
C THR A 158 48.62 0.82 13.37
N GLN A 159 48.11 -0.38 13.67
CA GLN A 159 48.93 -1.59 13.84
C GLN A 159 49.66 -1.96 12.55
N LEU A 160 48.97 -1.97 11.42
CA LEU A 160 49.56 -2.28 10.12
C LEU A 160 50.67 -1.28 9.76
N GLU A 161 50.46 0.00 10.04
CA GLU A 161 51.44 1.06 9.77
C GLU A 161 52.70 0.87 10.64
N ALA A 162 52.52 0.53 11.93
CA ALA A 162 53.62 0.21 12.82
C ALA A 162 54.39 -1.06 12.38
N GLU A 163 53.70 -2.12 11.97
CA GLU A 163 54.34 -3.34 11.44
C GLU A 163 55.12 -3.05 10.16
N ARG A 164 54.57 -2.24 9.24
CA ARG A 164 55.26 -1.83 8.02
C ARG A 164 56.53 -1.04 8.33
N GLN A 165 56.47 -0.13 9.29
CA GLN A 165 57.63 0.63 9.71
C GLN A 165 58.70 -0.27 10.34
N GLN A 166 58.31 -1.20 11.21
CA GLN A 166 59.23 -2.16 11.81
C GLN A 166 59.86 -3.10 10.77
N ALA A 167 59.09 -3.54 9.77
CA ALA A 167 59.60 -4.34 8.66
C ALA A 167 60.62 -3.56 7.82
N GLN A 168 60.38 -2.27 7.58
CA GLN A 168 61.29 -1.39 6.84
C GLN A 168 62.60 -1.15 7.60
N GLU A 169 62.54 -0.95 8.92
CA GLU A 169 63.72 -0.82 9.78
C GLU A 169 64.55 -2.10 9.78
N LYS A 170 63.90 -3.27 9.91
CA LYS A 170 64.58 -4.58 9.81
C LYS A 170 65.25 -4.77 8.45
N LEU A 171 64.59 -4.39 7.36
CA LEU A 171 65.17 -4.48 6.02
C LEU A 171 66.42 -3.61 5.89
N THR A 172 66.37 -2.39 6.40
CA THR A 172 67.51 -1.46 6.42
C THR A 172 68.68 -2.05 7.21
N LEU A 173 68.42 -2.58 8.42
CA LEU A 173 69.43 -3.23 9.25
C LEU A 173 70.08 -4.43 8.54
N LEU A 174 69.28 -5.27 7.86
CA LEU A 174 69.79 -6.42 7.10
C LEU A 174 70.66 -5.99 5.91
N LEU A 175 70.29 -4.91 5.22
CA LEU A 175 71.08 -4.35 4.14
C LEU A 175 72.41 -3.79 4.67
N GLU A 176 72.40 -3.06 5.78
CA GLU A 176 73.63 -2.56 6.43
C GLU A 176 74.53 -3.72 6.88
N ALA A 177 73.98 -4.72 7.56
CA ALA A 177 74.71 -5.91 7.98
C ALA A 177 75.32 -6.68 6.79
N LYS A 178 74.57 -6.84 5.69
CA LYS A 178 75.08 -7.41 4.44
C LYS A 178 76.27 -6.62 3.88
N THR A 179 76.20 -5.30 3.96
CA THR A 179 77.23 -4.39 3.44
C THR A 179 78.50 -4.49 4.29
N GLN A 180 78.36 -4.42 5.62
CA GLN A 180 79.47 -4.59 6.57
C GLN A 180 80.13 -5.97 6.45
N LEU A 181 79.33 -7.04 6.34
CA LEU A 181 79.87 -8.39 6.11
C LEU A 181 80.63 -8.48 4.79
N SER A 182 80.15 -7.83 3.72
CA SER A 182 80.87 -7.79 2.44
C SER A 182 82.19 -7.03 2.56
N GLU A 183 82.24 -5.94 3.34
CA GLU A 183 83.47 -5.19 3.59
C GLU A 183 84.47 -5.99 4.45
N GLN A 184 84.01 -6.61 5.54
CA GLN A 184 84.84 -7.50 6.37
C GLN A 184 85.36 -8.69 5.57
N PHE A 185 84.53 -9.28 4.70
CA PHE A 185 84.96 -10.36 3.83
C PHE A 185 86.02 -9.90 2.83
N LYS A 186 85.90 -8.68 2.27
CA LYS A 186 86.95 -8.08 1.43
C LYS A 186 88.25 -7.86 2.21
N LEU A 187 88.18 -7.33 3.42
CA LEU A 187 89.36 -7.12 4.27
C LEU A 187 90.04 -8.45 4.60
N LEU A 188 89.27 -9.42 5.09
CA LEU A 188 89.78 -10.76 5.44
C LEU A 188 90.32 -11.49 4.21
N ALA A 189 89.66 -11.37 3.05
CA ALA A 189 90.17 -11.92 1.81
C ALA A 189 91.46 -11.22 1.37
N SER A 190 91.59 -9.90 1.55
CA SER A 190 92.81 -9.15 1.26
C SER A 190 93.95 -9.58 2.19
N GLU A 191 93.67 -9.71 3.49
CA GLU A 191 94.63 -10.09 4.52
C GLU A 191 95.11 -11.55 4.36
N ILE A 192 94.20 -12.49 4.10
CA ILE A 192 94.53 -13.88 3.77
C ILE A 192 95.28 -13.96 2.44
N LEU A 193 94.90 -13.15 1.45
CA LEU A 193 95.60 -13.10 0.16
C LEU A 193 97.00 -12.53 0.34
N GLU A 194 97.22 -11.52 1.19
CA GLU A 194 98.52 -10.90 1.47
C GLU A 194 99.42 -11.82 2.32
N GLU A 195 98.87 -12.49 3.34
CA GLU A 195 99.54 -13.51 4.17
C GLU A 195 99.94 -14.76 3.35
N LYS A 196 99.13 -15.13 2.34
CA LYS A 196 99.44 -16.23 1.41
C LYS A 196 100.26 -15.79 0.18
N THR A 197 100.27 -14.50 -0.17
CA THR A 197 101.07 -13.94 -1.29
C THR A 197 102.56 -13.96 -1.00
N GLN A 198 102.97 -13.89 0.27
CA GLN A 198 104.40 -14.05 0.63
C GLN A 198 104.94 -15.48 0.43
N ARG A 199 104.07 -16.46 0.10
CA ARG A 199 104.45 -17.85 -0.19
C ARG A 199 103.96 -18.39 -1.54
N PHE A 200 103.18 -17.67 -2.34
CA PHE A 200 102.49 -18.29 -3.48
C PHE A 200 102.08 -17.31 -4.60
N THR A 201 103.04 -16.59 -5.19
CA THR A 201 102.79 -15.77 -6.40
C THR A 201 103.72 -16.13 -7.53
N GLU A 202 103.17 -16.86 -8.49
CA GLU A 202 103.46 -16.64 -9.92
C GLU A 202 102.35 -17.21 -10.85
N HIS A 203 101.44 -18.09 -10.40
CA HIS A 203 100.55 -18.79 -11.35
C HIS A 203 99.03 -18.49 -11.34
N ASN A 204 98.45 -17.75 -10.38
CA ASN A 204 96.97 -17.79 -10.19
C ASN A 204 96.18 -16.49 -10.47
N GLN A 205 96.83 -15.41 -10.89
CA GLN A 205 96.17 -14.10 -11.08
C GLN A 205 95.16 -14.09 -12.24
N ALA A 206 95.29 -15.00 -13.20
CA ALA A 206 94.38 -15.12 -14.35
C ALA A 206 93.07 -15.86 -14.04
N GLN A 207 93.03 -16.75 -13.03
CA GLN A 207 91.84 -17.59 -12.77
C GLN A 207 90.80 -16.91 -11.86
N ILE A 208 91.23 -16.03 -10.95
CA ILE A 208 90.32 -15.39 -9.98
C ILE A 208 89.47 -14.28 -10.64
N GLY A 209 90.03 -13.56 -11.62
CA GLY A 209 89.27 -12.55 -12.40
C GLY A 209 88.12 -13.13 -13.23
N GLN A 210 88.23 -14.40 -13.65
CA GLN A 210 87.18 -15.08 -14.41
C GLN A 210 86.00 -15.54 -13.53
N LEU A 211 86.20 -15.70 -12.22
CA LEU A 211 85.16 -16.16 -11.28
C LEU A 211 84.37 -15.02 -10.63
N LEU A 212 84.99 -13.84 -10.46
CA LEU A 212 84.37 -12.71 -9.76
C LEU A 212 83.51 -11.81 -10.68
N ASN A 213 83.87 -11.69 -11.96
CA ASN A 213 83.09 -10.91 -12.92
C ASN A 213 81.64 -11.44 -13.11
N PRO A 214 81.42 -12.77 -13.28
CA PRO A 214 80.06 -13.32 -13.42
C PRO A 214 79.17 -13.09 -12.19
N LEU A 215 79.75 -13.02 -11.00
CA LEU A 215 78.99 -12.80 -9.76
C LEU A 215 78.51 -11.35 -9.65
N ARG A 216 79.37 -10.38 -10.01
CA ARG A 216 79.03 -8.95 -10.05
C ARG A 216 77.92 -8.69 -11.07
N ASP A 217 78.04 -9.29 -12.25
CA ASP A 217 77.06 -9.10 -13.32
C ASP A 217 75.71 -9.73 -12.94
N ARG A 218 75.69 -10.93 -12.34
CA ARG A 218 74.47 -11.57 -11.82
C ARG A 218 73.80 -10.80 -10.67
N LEU A 219 74.58 -10.18 -9.79
CA LEU A 219 74.04 -9.34 -8.71
C LEU A 219 73.40 -8.05 -9.26
N SER A 220 73.99 -7.45 -10.28
CA SER A 220 73.41 -6.31 -10.98
C SER A 220 72.14 -6.68 -11.75
N GLU A 221 72.14 -7.84 -12.41
CA GLU A 221 70.98 -8.39 -13.11
C GLU A 221 69.83 -8.74 -12.15
N PHE A 222 70.15 -9.30 -10.97
CA PHE A 222 69.19 -9.57 -9.92
C PHE A 222 68.57 -8.30 -9.34
N GLN A 223 69.38 -7.26 -9.06
CA GLN A 223 68.88 -5.97 -8.59
C GLN A 223 67.90 -5.37 -9.60
N LYS A 224 68.26 -5.37 -10.89
CA LYS A 224 67.41 -4.86 -11.96
C LYS A 224 66.10 -5.63 -12.09
N LYS A 225 66.16 -6.97 -11.98
CA LYS A 225 64.99 -7.86 -12.05
C LYS A 225 64.04 -7.68 -10.87
N VAL A 226 64.57 -7.40 -9.67
CA VAL A 226 63.77 -7.08 -8.48
C VAL A 226 63.07 -5.72 -8.64
N GLU A 227 63.79 -4.71 -9.12
CA GLU A 227 63.26 -3.36 -9.34
C GLU A 227 62.18 -3.34 -10.45
N ASP A 228 62.41 -4.07 -11.54
CA ASP A 228 61.44 -4.27 -12.61
C ASP A 228 60.20 -5.05 -12.13
N SER A 229 60.37 -6.08 -11.29
CA SER A 229 59.27 -6.88 -10.75
C SER A 229 58.34 -6.07 -9.83
N TYR A 230 58.89 -5.21 -8.96
CA TYR A 230 58.08 -4.31 -8.13
C TYR A 230 57.36 -3.25 -8.97
N GLY A 231 58.01 -2.75 -10.03
CA GLY A 231 57.40 -1.80 -10.96
C GLY A 231 56.29 -2.40 -11.84
N GLN A 232 56.38 -3.69 -12.18
CA GLN A 232 55.33 -4.44 -12.87
C GLN A 232 54.14 -4.73 -11.94
N GLU A 233 54.40 -5.21 -10.72
CA GLU A 233 53.35 -5.54 -9.75
C GLU A 233 52.50 -4.31 -9.36
N ALA A 234 53.13 -3.15 -9.19
CA ALA A 234 52.41 -1.90 -8.93
C ALA A 234 51.50 -1.50 -10.10
N ARG A 235 51.98 -1.64 -11.35
CA ARG A 235 51.21 -1.34 -12.56
C ARG A 235 50.02 -2.29 -12.74
N GLU A 236 50.22 -3.58 -12.49
CA GLU A 236 49.14 -4.58 -12.53
C GLU A 236 48.06 -4.32 -11.47
N ARG A 237 48.44 -3.93 -10.25
CA ARG A 237 47.47 -3.55 -9.20
C ARG A 237 46.67 -2.30 -9.56
N HIS A 238 47.29 -1.31 -10.20
CA HIS A 238 46.59 -0.11 -10.67
C HIS A 238 45.62 -0.44 -11.81
N ALA A 239 46.07 -1.22 -12.80
CA ALA A 239 45.22 -1.70 -13.88
C ALA A 239 44.04 -2.52 -13.35
N LEU A 240 44.26 -3.39 -12.36
CA LEU A 240 43.21 -4.18 -11.73
C LEU A 240 42.19 -3.30 -10.97
N ARG A 241 42.63 -2.27 -10.25
CA ARG A 241 41.73 -1.34 -9.54
C ARG A 241 40.88 -0.51 -10.50
N ASP A 242 41.46 -0.01 -11.58
CA ASP A 242 40.72 0.74 -12.60
C ASP A 242 39.70 -0.16 -13.32
N GLU A 243 40.06 -1.42 -13.58
CA GLU A 243 39.16 -2.39 -14.17
C GLU A 243 38.02 -2.79 -13.21
N LEU A 244 38.31 -2.96 -11.92
CA LEU A 244 37.30 -3.18 -10.88
C LEU A 244 36.34 -1.99 -10.76
N LYS A 245 36.84 -0.76 -10.91
CA LYS A 245 36.01 0.45 -10.89
C LYS A 245 35.11 0.54 -12.11
N ARG A 246 35.64 0.27 -13.31
CA ARG A 246 34.84 0.16 -14.55
C ARG A 246 33.76 -0.91 -14.42
N LEU A 247 34.07 -2.04 -13.79
CA LEU A 247 33.10 -3.10 -13.54
C LEU A 247 32.00 -2.66 -12.57
N ALA A 248 32.34 -1.98 -11.47
CA ALA A 248 31.34 -1.48 -10.54
C ALA A 248 30.39 -0.48 -11.22
N GLU A 249 30.93 0.41 -12.05
CA GLU A 249 30.17 1.38 -12.85
C GLU A 249 29.29 0.71 -13.93
N MET A 250 29.83 -0.30 -14.63
CA MET A 250 29.08 -1.09 -15.60
C MET A 250 27.96 -1.89 -14.91
N ASN A 251 28.21 -2.43 -13.73
CA ASN A 251 27.21 -3.16 -12.94
C ASN A 251 26.07 -2.26 -12.46
N THR A 252 26.39 -1.04 -11.99
CA THR A 252 25.34 -0.07 -11.60
C THR A 252 24.50 0.34 -12.81
N ARG A 253 25.12 0.54 -13.97
CA ARG A 253 24.41 0.84 -15.21
C ARG A 253 23.53 -0.32 -15.66
N LEU A 254 24.06 -1.55 -15.70
CA LEU A 254 23.31 -2.75 -16.07
C LEU A 254 22.16 -3.03 -15.10
N GLY A 255 22.34 -2.80 -13.80
CA GLY A 255 21.28 -2.91 -12.80
C GLY A 255 20.14 -1.91 -13.05
N HIS A 256 20.47 -0.65 -13.34
CA HIS A 256 19.47 0.38 -13.67
C HIS A 256 18.80 0.13 -15.03
N GLU A 257 19.56 -0.30 -16.04
CA GLU A 257 19.02 -0.67 -17.35
C GLU A 257 18.12 -1.90 -17.27
N ALA A 258 18.47 -2.90 -16.45
CA ALA A 258 17.63 -4.06 -16.17
C ALA A 258 16.33 -3.67 -15.47
N GLU A 259 16.35 -2.75 -14.49
CA GLU A 259 15.15 -2.27 -13.81
C GLU A 259 14.23 -1.45 -14.73
N SER A 260 14.82 -0.62 -15.60
CA SER A 260 14.10 0.19 -16.57
C SER A 260 13.52 -0.66 -17.71
N LEU A 261 14.27 -1.66 -18.17
CA LEU A 261 13.86 -2.56 -19.24
C LEU A 261 12.86 -3.62 -18.75
N THR A 262 12.95 -4.09 -17.51
CA THR A 262 11.92 -4.95 -16.88
C THR A 262 10.57 -4.24 -16.84
N ARG A 263 10.56 -2.91 -16.66
CA ARG A 263 9.34 -2.09 -16.78
C ARG A 263 8.86 -1.94 -18.23
N ALA A 264 9.76 -1.99 -19.22
CA ALA A 264 9.45 -1.85 -20.65
C ALA A 264 9.04 -3.16 -21.35
N LEU A 265 9.56 -4.32 -20.93
CA LEU A 265 9.33 -5.65 -21.54
C LEU A 265 8.13 -6.39 -20.96
N LYS A 266 7.04 -5.65 -20.70
CA LYS A 266 5.81 -6.17 -20.10
C LYS A 266 5.14 -7.21 -21.01
N GLY A 267 5.12 -8.47 -20.58
CA GLY A 267 4.16 -9.48 -21.07
C GLY A 267 4.61 -10.47 -22.15
N GLU A 268 5.85 -10.42 -22.66
CA GLU A 268 6.33 -11.36 -23.67
C GLU A 268 7.39 -12.34 -23.14
N ARG A 269 6.97 -13.55 -22.73
CA ARG A 269 7.86 -14.61 -22.21
C ARG A 269 9.04 -14.95 -23.13
N LYS A 270 8.85 -14.88 -24.45
CA LYS A 270 9.93 -15.15 -25.42
C LYS A 270 11.01 -14.07 -25.39
N THR A 271 10.59 -12.81 -25.31
CA THR A 271 11.48 -11.63 -25.27
C THR A 271 12.27 -11.58 -23.96
N GLN A 272 11.68 -12.02 -22.85
CA GLN A 272 12.38 -12.19 -21.57
C GLN A 272 13.48 -13.26 -21.62
N GLY A 273 13.22 -14.40 -22.27
CA GLY A 273 14.22 -15.46 -22.45
C GLY A 273 15.42 -15.00 -23.28
N MET A 274 15.16 -14.38 -24.44
CA MET A 274 16.22 -13.84 -25.30
C MET A 274 17.03 -12.74 -24.60
N TRP A 275 16.41 -11.96 -23.72
CA TRP A 275 17.11 -10.94 -22.96
C TRP A 275 18.03 -11.54 -21.88
N GLY A 276 17.58 -12.58 -21.18
CA GLY A 276 18.43 -13.32 -20.23
C GLY A 276 19.67 -13.91 -20.91
N GLU A 277 19.50 -14.45 -22.13
CA GLU A 277 20.60 -14.94 -22.96
C GLU A 277 21.55 -13.83 -23.40
N MET A 278 21.02 -12.67 -23.83
CA MET A 278 21.82 -11.51 -24.22
C MET A 278 22.67 -10.98 -23.04
N ILE A 279 22.10 -10.92 -21.82
CA ILE A 279 22.90 -10.52 -20.65
C ILE A 279 23.96 -11.56 -20.35
N LEU A 280 23.63 -12.85 -20.40
CA LEU A 280 24.61 -13.91 -20.17
C LEU A 280 25.78 -13.76 -21.14
N GLU A 281 25.51 -13.60 -22.44
CA GLU A 281 26.54 -13.38 -23.46
C GLU A 281 27.36 -12.10 -23.18
N THR A 282 26.71 -11.00 -22.79
CA THR A 282 27.39 -9.75 -22.42
C THR A 282 28.31 -9.91 -21.20
N VAL A 283 27.89 -10.68 -20.19
CA VAL A 283 28.70 -10.98 -19.00
C VAL A 283 29.89 -11.86 -19.36
N LEU A 284 29.70 -12.85 -20.23
CA LEU A 284 30.77 -13.71 -20.73
C LEU A 284 31.81 -12.90 -21.53
N ASP A 285 31.37 -12.06 -22.46
CA ASP A 285 32.25 -11.20 -23.27
C ASP A 285 33.02 -10.20 -22.39
N SER A 286 32.34 -9.53 -21.45
CA SER A 286 32.97 -8.56 -20.54
C SER A 286 33.94 -9.21 -19.53
N SER A 287 33.81 -10.51 -19.27
CA SER A 287 34.78 -11.26 -18.47
C SER A 287 36.08 -11.57 -19.23
N GLY A 288 36.13 -11.30 -20.53
CA GLY A 288 37.27 -11.52 -21.41
C GLY A 288 37.28 -12.87 -22.11
N LEU A 289 36.18 -13.64 -22.04
CA LEU A 289 36.01 -14.90 -22.76
C LEU A 289 35.63 -14.63 -24.22
N ARG A 290 36.07 -15.47 -25.16
CA ARG A 290 35.70 -15.36 -26.58
C ARG A 290 34.78 -16.50 -26.98
N LYS A 291 33.69 -16.14 -27.67
CA LYS A 291 32.74 -17.09 -28.24
C LYS A 291 33.42 -18.01 -29.26
N GLY A 292 33.13 -19.31 -29.23
CA GLY A 292 33.73 -20.32 -30.09
C GLY A 292 35.13 -20.79 -29.66
N PHE A 293 35.68 -20.24 -28.58
CA PHE A 293 36.97 -20.66 -28.01
C PHE A 293 36.84 -21.00 -26.53
N GLU A 294 36.54 -20.00 -25.70
CA GLU A 294 36.43 -20.18 -24.25
C GLU A 294 34.98 -20.38 -23.80
N TYR A 295 33.99 -20.04 -24.62
CA TYR A 295 32.60 -20.40 -24.38
C TYR A 295 31.80 -20.61 -25.67
N ASP A 296 30.74 -21.42 -25.58
CA ASP A 296 29.74 -21.58 -26.62
C ASP A 296 28.33 -21.43 -26.03
N THR A 297 27.39 -20.91 -26.81
CA THR A 297 25.98 -20.76 -26.41
C THR A 297 25.09 -21.75 -27.16
N GLN A 298 23.99 -22.17 -26.51
CA GLN A 298 22.94 -23.00 -27.10
C GLN A 298 23.41 -24.35 -27.71
N VAL A 299 24.49 -24.92 -27.18
CA VAL A 299 25.04 -26.19 -27.67
C VAL A 299 24.06 -27.33 -27.39
N SER A 300 23.79 -28.15 -28.41
CA SER A 300 22.91 -29.30 -28.27
C SER A 300 23.73 -30.54 -27.92
N LEU A 301 23.60 -31.02 -26.69
CA LEU A 301 24.31 -32.21 -26.19
C LEU A 301 23.37 -33.42 -26.16
N ALA A 302 23.91 -34.59 -26.51
CA ALA A 302 23.20 -35.86 -26.39
C ALA A 302 23.35 -36.39 -24.96
N ASN A 303 22.25 -36.59 -24.23
CA ASN A 303 22.28 -37.12 -22.86
C ASN A 303 21.38 -38.35 -22.72
N ALA A 304 21.96 -39.54 -22.79
CA ALA A 304 21.34 -40.84 -22.43
C ALA A 304 19.87 -41.03 -22.87
N GLY A 305 19.52 -40.60 -24.11
CA GLY A 305 18.18 -40.73 -24.68
C GLY A 305 17.31 -39.45 -24.64
N SER A 306 17.81 -38.35 -24.08
CA SER A 306 17.19 -37.02 -24.07
C SER A 306 18.14 -35.95 -24.63
N ARG A 307 17.58 -34.87 -25.19
CA ARG A 307 18.34 -33.73 -25.69
C ARG A 307 18.53 -32.73 -24.56
N ALA A 308 19.78 -32.48 -24.17
CA ALA A 308 20.14 -31.49 -23.16
C ALA A 308 20.71 -30.27 -23.87
N GLN A 309 20.10 -29.11 -23.68
CA GLN A 309 20.54 -27.86 -24.30
C GLN A 309 20.76 -26.82 -23.19
N PRO A 310 21.98 -26.73 -22.65
CA PRO A 310 22.33 -25.65 -21.75
C PRO A 310 22.39 -24.31 -22.51
N ASP A 311 22.23 -23.21 -21.78
CA ASP A 311 22.22 -21.87 -22.37
C ASP A 311 23.66 -21.44 -22.72
N ALA A 312 24.66 -21.82 -21.91
CA ALA A 312 26.07 -21.70 -22.26
C ALA A 312 26.95 -22.83 -21.69
N LEU A 313 28.05 -23.11 -22.40
CA LEU A 313 29.17 -23.94 -21.97
C LEU A 313 30.41 -23.07 -21.89
N ILE A 314 31.14 -23.15 -20.77
CA ILE A 314 32.39 -22.41 -20.57
C ILE A 314 33.51 -23.43 -20.42
N TYR A 315 34.49 -23.36 -21.31
CA TYR A 315 35.65 -24.23 -21.31
C TYR A 315 36.68 -23.71 -20.32
N LEU A 316 37.20 -24.60 -19.47
CA LEU A 316 38.15 -24.34 -18.39
C LEU A 316 39.51 -25.00 -18.70
N PRO A 317 40.60 -24.65 -17.97
CA PRO A 317 41.85 -25.39 -18.12
C PRO A 317 41.66 -26.88 -17.81
N GLU A 318 42.59 -27.71 -18.31
CA GLU A 318 42.55 -29.18 -18.17
C GLU A 318 41.33 -29.88 -18.81
N ASN A 319 40.79 -29.28 -19.88
CA ASN A 319 39.59 -29.75 -20.59
C ASN A 319 38.34 -29.87 -19.71
N ARG A 320 38.25 -29.07 -18.62
CA ARG A 320 37.04 -29.04 -17.80
C ARG A 320 35.98 -28.13 -18.44
N VAL A 321 34.71 -28.37 -18.11
CA VAL A 321 33.59 -27.56 -18.65
C VAL A 321 32.64 -27.14 -17.53
N VAL A 322 32.28 -25.87 -17.50
CA VAL A 322 31.20 -25.33 -16.66
C VAL A 322 29.96 -25.16 -17.49
N ILE A 323 28.85 -25.65 -16.97
CA ILE A 323 27.55 -25.57 -17.62
C ILE A 323 26.75 -24.45 -16.96
N VAL A 324 26.22 -23.55 -17.79
CA VAL A 324 25.37 -22.44 -17.35
C VAL A 324 23.97 -22.60 -17.94
N ASP A 325 22.96 -22.53 -17.07
CA ASP A 325 21.53 -22.50 -17.41
C ASP A 325 20.97 -21.17 -16.88
N ALA A 326 20.29 -20.38 -17.71
CA ALA A 326 19.80 -19.03 -17.44
C ALA A 326 18.27 -18.93 -17.36
N LYS A 327 17.55 -20.06 -17.44
CA LYS A 327 16.12 -20.09 -17.75
C LYS A 327 15.20 -19.85 -16.55
N VAL A 328 15.53 -18.92 -15.67
CA VAL A 328 14.65 -18.54 -14.55
C VAL A 328 13.53 -17.63 -15.05
N SER A 329 12.27 -18.05 -14.83
CA SER A 329 11.08 -17.23 -15.12
C SER A 329 10.94 -16.09 -14.12
N LEU A 330 11.24 -14.86 -14.55
CA LEU A 330 11.18 -13.66 -13.70
C LEU A 330 9.83 -12.93 -13.70
N SER A 331 8.79 -13.49 -14.32
CA SER A 331 7.47 -12.86 -14.42
C SER A 331 6.80 -12.60 -13.06
N ALA A 332 7.10 -13.40 -12.03
CA ALA A 332 6.57 -13.19 -10.68
C ALA A 332 7.28 -12.02 -9.97
N TYR A 333 8.61 -11.91 -10.14
CA TYR A 333 9.38 -10.77 -9.66
C TYR A 333 8.93 -9.46 -10.32
N GLU A 334 8.69 -9.47 -11.63
CA GLU A 334 8.16 -8.31 -12.36
C GLU A 334 6.81 -7.85 -11.79
N ARG A 335 5.90 -8.77 -11.49
CA ARG A 335 4.62 -8.42 -10.85
C ARG A 335 4.83 -7.88 -9.44
N PHE A 336 5.74 -8.46 -8.68
CA PHE A 336 6.08 -7.98 -7.34
C PHE A 336 6.54 -6.52 -7.32
N ILE A 337 7.43 -6.12 -8.24
CA ILE A 337 7.94 -4.73 -8.26
C ILE A 337 6.89 -3.72 -8.75
N ASN A 338 5.95 -4.16 -9.59
CA ASN A 338 4.97 -3.28 -10.25
C ASN A 338 3.62 -3.20 -9.53
N ASP A 339 3.35 -4.07 -8.55
CA ASP A 339 2.10 -4.06 -7.79
C ASP A 339 2.19 -3.07 -6.61
N GLU A 340 1.12 -2.32 -6.35
CA GLU A 340 1.05 -1.33 -5.27
C GLU A 340 0.36 -1.90 -4.02
N ASP A 341 -0.44 -2.96 -4.18
CA ASP A 341 -1.11 -3.61 -3.06
C ASP A 341 -0.15 -4.58 -2.34
N ASN A 342 0.06 -4.32 -1.05
CA ASN A 342 0.93 -5.14 -0.19
C ASN A 342 0.49 -6.61 -0.13
N ALA A 343 -0.83 -6.89 -0.17
CA ALA A 343 -1.33 -8.27 -0.15
C ALA A 343 -0.95 -9.03 -1.43
N GLN A 344 -1.04 -8.34 -2.57
CA GLN A 344 -0.68 -8.90 -3.88
C GLN A 344 0.84 -9.02 -4.04
N LYS A 345 1.61 -8.05 -3.53
CA LYS A 345 3.08 -8.15 -3.45
C LYS A 345 3.52 -9.38 -2.68
N ALA A 346 2.95 -9.64 -1.50
CA ALA A 346 3.29 -10.84 -0.72
C ALA A 346 3.02 -12.14 -1.50
N ARG A 347 1.94 -12.18 -2.29
CA ARG A 347 1.63 -13.30 -3.18
C ARG A 347 2.65 -13.46 -4.31
N HIS A 348 2.96 -12.39 -5.04
CA HIS A 348 3.92 -12.42 -6.14
C HIS A 348 5.33 -12.81 -5.67
N LEU A 349 5.74 -12.37 -4.48
CA LEU A 349 6.99 -12.79 -3.84
C LEU A 349 7.01 -14.30 -3.61
N LYS A 350 5.93 -14.88 -3.06
CA LYS A 350 5.82 -16.32 -2.85
C LYS A 350 5.87 -17.09 -4.16
N ASP A 351 5.21 -16.57 -5.20
CA ASP A 351 5.24 -17.16 -6.54
C ASP A 351 6.66 -17.13 -7.14
N HIS A 352 7.42 -16.05 -6.92
CA HIS A 352 8.82 -15.93 -7.33
C HIS A 352 9.72 -16.96 -6.65
N LEU A 353 9.63 -17.08 -5.32
CA LEU A 353 10.37 -18.09 -4.54
C LEU A 353 10.05 -19.51 -5.00
N THR A 354 8.77 -19.78 -5.23
CA THR A 354 8.30 -21.11 -5.69
C THR A 354 8.84 -21.42 -7.08
N ALA A 355 8.81 -20.46 -8.00
CA ALA A 355 9.34 -20.62 -9.35
C ALA A 355 10.85 -20.91 -9.35
N LEU A 356 11.62 -20.18 -8.53
CA LEU A 356 13.07 -20.38 -8.43
C LEU A 356 13.41 -21.74 -7.83
N ARG A 357 12.70 -22.19 -6.78
CA ARG A 357 12.86 -23.53 -6.21
C ARG A 357 12.49 -24.64 -7.20
N ALA A 358 11.39 -24.47 -7.94
CA ALA A 358 10.99 -25.43 -8.95
C ALA A 358 12.06 -25.55 -10.05
N HIS A 359 12.70 -24.45 -10.42
CA HIS A 359 13.79 -24.46 -11.40
C HIS A 359 15.06 -25.13 -10.88
N ILE A 360 15.46 -24.86 -9.63
CA ILE A 360 16.57 -25.56 -8.96
C ILE A 360 16.31 -27.08 -8.93
N ALA A 361 15.10 -27.49 -8.57
CA ALA A 361 14.72 -28.90 -8.54
C ALA A 361 14.78 -29.53 -9.95
N GLY A 362 14.17 -28.88 -10.95
CA GLY A 362 14.15 -29.38 -12.32
C GLY A 362 15.54 -29.38 -13.00
N LEU A 363 16.47 -28.53 -12.57
CA LEU A 363 17.83 -28.51 -13.08
C LEU A 363 18.67 -29.67 -12.51
N SER A 364 18.47 -29.99 -11.23
CA SER A 364 19.09 -31.14 -10.57
C SER A 364 18.70 -32.46 -11.27
N ASP A 365 17.45 -32.57 -11.72
CA ASP A 365 16.94 -33.76 -12.41
C ASP A 365 17.52 -33.97 -13.82
N LYS A 366 18.07 -32.92 -14.47
CA LYS A 366 18.66 -33.01 -15.81
C LYS A 366 20.06 -33.63 -15.81
N ALA A 367 20.70 -33.77 -14.64
CA ALA A 367 21.96 -34.48 -14.42
C ALA A 367 23.04 -34.22 -15.48
N TYR A 368 23.30 -32.95 -15.78
CA TYR A 368 24.30 -32.54 -16.78
C TYR A 368 25.73 -33.02 -16.46
N GLU A 369 25.99 -33.29 -15.18
CA GLU A 369 27.19 -33.92 -14.63
C GLU A 369 27.47 -35.33 -15.20
N ASN A 370 26.48 -35.99 -15.83
CA ASN A 370 26.62 -37.33 -16.41
C ASN A 370 26.81 -37.34 -17.93
N ILE A 371 27.07 -36.19 -18.58
CA ILE A 371 27.26 -36.13 -20.04
C ILE A 371 28.64 -36.75 -20.39
N PRO A 372 28.70 -37.91 -21.06
CA PRO A 372 29.95 -38.68 -21.21
C PRO A 372 31.03 -37.99 -22.06
N GLU A 373 30.61 -37.04 -22.90
CA GLU A 373 31.44 -36.34 -23.88
C GLU A 373 32.16 -35.12 -23.30
N LEU A 374 31.80 -34.68 -22.09
CA LEU A 374 32.34 -33.48 -21.44
C LEU A 374 32.89 -33.84 -20.05
N ARG A 375 34.09 -33.34 -19.74
CA ARG A 375 34.65 -33.42 -18.38
C ARG A 375 34.09 -32.26 -17.55
N THR A 376 32.81 -32.34 -17.19
CA THR A 376 32.11 -31.29 -16.45
C THR A 376 32.63 -31.18 -15.02
N LEU A 377 32.53 -29.99 -14.42
CA LEU A 377 32.64 -29.87 -12.96
C LEU A 377 31.44 -30.52 -12.27
N ASP A 378 31.59 -30.89 -11.01
CA ASP A 378 30.54 -31.49 -10.15
C ASP A 378 29.42 -30.50 -9.77
N PHE A 379 29.26 -29.38 -10.49
CA PHE A 379 28.21 -28.41 -10.25
C PHE A 379 27.74 -27.71 -11.53
N VAL A 380 26.47 -27.28 -11.52
CA VAL A 380 25.84 -26.48 -12.59
C VAL A 380 25.61 -25.07 -12.09
N VAL A 381 25.85 -24.09 -12.96
CA VAL A 381 25.63 -22.67 -12.66
C VAL A 381 24.22 -22.29 -13.10
N LEU A 382 23.39 -21.87 -12.15
CA LEU A 382 22.09 -21.29 -12.43
C LEU A 382 22.20 -19.77 -12.46
N PHE A 383 22.09 -19.19 -13.65
CA PHE A 383 22.18 -17.76 -13.88
C PHE A 383 20.82 -17.07 -13.73
N VAL A 384 20.78 -16.03 -12.91
CA VAL A 384 19.62 -15.16 -12.69
C VAL A 384 19.95 -13.77 -13.25
N PRO A 385 19.35 -13.35 -14.39
CA PRO A 385 19.77 -12.15 -15.10
C PRO A 385 19.47 -10.85 -14.34
N ILE A 386 18.54 -10.87 -13.37
CA ILE A 386 18.19 -9.71 -12.54
C ILE A 386 18.72 -9.94 -11.12
N GLU A 387 19.83 -9.29 -10.79
CA GLU A 387 20.46 -9.39 -9.47
C GLU A 387 19.50 -9.02 -8.31
N PRO A 388 18.72 -7.92 -8.36
CA PRO A 388 17.73 -7.62 -7.35
C PRO A 388 16.69 -8.73 -7.11
N ALA A 389 16.36 -9.50 -8.15
CA ALA A 389 15.41 -10.61 -8.03
C ALA A 389 16.02 -11.79 -7.25
N LEU A 390 17.32 -12.05 -7.43
CA LEU A 390 18.05 -13.06 -6.67
C LEU A 390 18.23 -12.62 -5.22
N MET A 391 18.62 -11.36 -4.99
CA MET A 391 18.81 -10.80 -3.64
C MET A 391 17.51 -10.84 -2.83
N LEU A 392 16.38 -10.43 -3.43
CA LEU A 392 15.07 -10.53 -2.81
C LEU A 392 14.70 -11.96 -2.43
N ALA A 393 15.04 -12.94 -3.29
CA ALA A 393 14.79 -14.34 -3.00
C ALA A 393 15.64 -14.84 -1.81
N MET A 394 16.92 -14.45 -1.74
CA MET A 394 17.82 -14.81 -0.64
C MET A 394 17.43 -14.17 0.70
N GLU A 395 16.90 -12.94 0.66
CA GLU A 395 16.43 -12.23 1.86
C GLU A 395 15.23 -12.93 2.51
N HIS A 396 14.27 -13.37 1.68
CA HIS A 396 13.02 -13.98 2.14
C HIS A 396 13.07 -15.52 2.26
N ASP A 397 14.04 -16.18 1.65
CA ASP A 397 14.29 -17.62 1.78
C ASP A 397 15.76 -17.90 2.08
N LYS A 398 16.10 -17.89 3.37
CA LYS A 398 17.46 -18.10 3.88
C LYS A 398 18.03 -19.50 3.57
N THR A 399 17.18 -20.46 3.23
CA THR A 399 17.59 -21.84 2.94
C THR A 399 17.85 -22.09 1.46
N LEU A 400 17.38 -21.20 0.59
CA LEU A 400 17.44 -21.34 -0.87
C LEU A 400 18.86 -21.62 -1.39
N PHE A 401 19.85 -20.85 -0.93
CA PHE A 401 21.26 -21.01 -1.35
C PHE A 401 21.85 -22.36 -0.89
N GLN A 402 21.58 -22.74 0.36
CA GLN A 402 22.07 -24.00 0.91
C GLN A 402 21.44 -25.21 0.22
N ASP A 403 20.15 -25.12 -0.10
CA ASP A 403 19.41 -26.18 -0.79
C ASP A 403 19.87 -26.34 -2.24
N ALA A 404 20.18 -25.24 -2.93
CA ALA A 404 20.78 -25.27 -4.26
C ALA A 404 22.16 -25.93 -4.22
N LEU A 405 23.02 -25.54 -3.26
CA LEU A 405 24.37 -26.07 -3.14
C LEU A 405 24.38 -27.59 -2.83
N LYS A 406 23.47 -28.07 -1.99
CA LYS A 406 23.28 -29.51 -1.70
C LYS A 406 22.88 -30.32 -2.94
N ARG A 407 22.33 -29.66 -3.95
CA ARG A 407 21.94 -30.24 -5.24
C ARG A 407 22.97 -29.97 -6.34
N ASN A 408 24.19 -29.57 -5.96
CA ASN A 408 25.27 -29.22 -6.88
C ASN A 408 24.89 -28.07 -7.84
N ILE A 409 24.07 -27.12 -7.37
CA ILE A 409 23.66 -25.94 -8.15
C ILE A 409 24.18 -24.67 -7.48
N VAL A 410 24.93 -23.88 -8.24
CA VAL A 410 25.45 -22.58 -7.81
C VAL A 410 24.59 -21.48 -8.40
N LEU A 411 23.90 -20.72 -7.55
CA LEU A 411 23.11 -19.56 -7.96
C LEU A 411 24.06 -18.39 -8.23
N VAL A 412 23.96 -17.79 -9.40
CA VAL A 412 24.76 -16.62 -9.78
C VAL A 412 23.91 -15.53 -10.42
N SER A 413 24.26 -14.28 -10.13
CA SER A 413 23.87 -13.04 -10.79
C SER A 413 24.94 -12.61 -11.81
N PRO A 414 24.70 -11.61 -12.67
CA PRO A 414 25.73 -11.01 -13.52
C PRO A 414 27.05 -10.71 -12.79
N THR A 415 26.96 -10.08 -11.62
CA THR A 415 28.11 -9.67 -10.81
C THR A 415 28.89 -10.87 -10.27
N THR A 416 28.18 -11.85 -9.72
CA THR A 416 28.81 -13.02 -9.10
C THR A 416 29.34 -13.98 -10.16
N LEU A 417 28.67 -14.13 -11.31
CA LEU A 417 29.18 -14.88 -12.45
C LEU A 417 30.48 -14.25 -12.96
N LEU A 418 30.51 -12.93 -13.17
CA LEU A 418 31.72 -12.23 -13.57
C LEU A 418 32.88 -12.42 -12.57
N ALA A 419 32.61 -12.39 -11.27
CA ALA A 419 33.61 -12.63 -10.23
C ALA A 419 34.16 -14.07 -10.28
N VAL A 420 33.29 -15.06 -10.48
CA VAL A 420 33.67 -16.46 -10.65
C VAL A 420 34.54 -16.61 -11.90
N LEU A 421 34.13 -16.05 -13.03
CA LEU A 421 34.85 -16.13 -14.30
C LEU A 421 36.18 -15.39 -14.28
N ARG A 422 36.27 -14.22 -13.61
CA ARG A 422 37.55 -13.52 -13.45
C ARG A 422 38.51 -14.26 -12.53
N THR A 423 38.00 -14.94 -11.50
CA THR A 423 38.82 -15.82 -10.66
C THR A 423 39.41 -16.95 -11.50
N ILE A 424 38.57 -17.59 -12.31
CA ILE A 424 38.98 -18.62 -13.26
C ILE A 424 40.00 -18.07 -14.28
N ALA A 425 39.74 -16.89 -14.85
CA ALA A 425 40.62 -16.26 -15.82
C ALA A 425 41.93 -15.72 -15.22
N HIS A 426 41.97 -15.50 -13.91
CA HIS A 426 43.20 -15.16 -13.20
C HIS A 426 44.07 -16.39 -12.98
N VAL A 427 43.44 -17.53 -12.61
CA VAL A 427 44.12 -18.83 -12.56
C VAL A 427 44.72 -19.18 -13.92
N TRP A 428 44.02 -18.89 -15.02
CA TRP A 428 44.54 -19.07 -16.40
C TRP A 428 45.77 -18.24 -16.77
N ARG A 429 46.00 -17.09 -16.13
CA ARG A 429 47.13 -16.19 -16.46
C ARG A 429 48.37 -16.46 -15.61
N GLN A 430 48.23 -17.22 -14.53
CA GLN A 430 49.31 -17.56 -13.62
C GLN A 430 50.00 -18.89 -13.95
N GLU A 431 49.42 -19.69 -14.84
CA GLU A 431 50.06 -20.81 -15.56
C GLU A 431 50.51 -20.34 -16.94
#